data_AF-A0A2W5RTM2-F1
#
_entry.id   AF-A0A2W5RTM2-F1
#
_cell.length_a   1.000
_cell.length_b   1.000
_cell.length_c   1.000
_cell.angle_alpha   90.00
_cell.angle_beta   90.00
_cell.angle_gamma   90.00
#
_symmetry.space_group_name_H-M   'P 1'
#
loop_
_entity.id
_entity.type
_entity.pdbx_description
1 polymer ?
#
loop_
_entity_poly.entity_id
_entity_poly.type
_entity_poly.pdbx_seq_one_letter_code
_entity_poly.pdbx_strand_id
1 'polypeptide(L)'
;MLTASEALRLGTANLDLDRMLKIAEAKVKEAIKEKKDSCCILFPKHIYSNVDLRNFKNKASELGYRWFDTSDDQGNSYCIEMQW
;
A
#
# COMPACT_ATOMS: atom_id res chain seq x y z
N MET A 1 20.19 -9.31 -19.62
CA MET A 1 19.30 -10.44 -19.96
C MET A 1 18.47 -10.70 -18.72
N LEU A 2 17.22 -10.21 -18.64
CA LEU A 2 16.34 -10.54 -17.52
C LEU A 2 15.90 -12.00 -17.67
N THR A 3 16.10 -12.80 -16.63
CA THR A 3 15.60 -14.18 -16.62
C THR A 3 14.07 -14.18 -16.49
N ALA A 4 13.39 -15.19 -17.04
CA ALA A 4 11.93 -15.31 -16.96
C ALA A 4 11.41 -15.24 -15.50
N SER A 5 12.22 -15.68 -14.54
CA SER A 5 11.94 -15.60 -13.11
C SER A 5 11.97 -14.17 -12.56
N GLU A 6 12.85 -13.30 -13.06
CA GLU A 6 12.90 -11.88 -12.69
C GLU A 6 11.72 -11.11 -13.29
N ALA A 7 11.35 -11.41 -14.53
CA ALA A 7 10.18 -10.82 -15.19
C ALA A 7 8.87 -11.23 -14.47
N LEU A 8 8.76 -12.49 -14.02
CA LEU A 8 7.60 -12.95 -13.26
C LEU A 8 7.52 -12.25 -11.90
N ARG A 9 8.65 -12.14 -11.17
CA ARG A 9 8.71 -11.45 -9.87
C ARG A 9 8.35 -9.97 -9.99
N LEU A 10 8.85 -9.29 -11.03
CA LEU A 10 8.51 -7.89 -11.32
C LEU A 10 7.04 -7.74 -11.72
N GLY A 11 6.49 -8.70 -12.48
CA GLY A 11 5.07 -8.72 -12.84
C GLY A 11 4.16 -8.88 -11.63
N THR A 12 4.46 -9.82 -10.74
CA THR A 12 3.69 -10.08 -9.52
C THR A 12 3.76 -8.89 -8.54
N ALA A 13 4.95 -8.32 -8.32
CA ALA A 13 5.11 -7.17 -7.42
C ALA A 13 4.31 -5.93 -7.88
N ASN A 14 4.24 -5.68 -9.19
CA ASN A 14 3.42 -4.61 -9.74
C ASN A 14 1.92 -4.85 -9.58
N LEU A 15 1.49 -6.11 -9.68
CA LEU A 15 0.09 -6.51 -9.53
C LEU A 15 -0.37 -6.40 -8.07
N ASP A 16 0.48 -6.78 -7.12
CA ASP A 16 0.23 -6.61 -5.70
C ASP A 16 0.23 -5.14 -5.28
N LEU A 17 1.07 -4.29 -5.89
CA LEU A 17 1.08 -2.84 -5.65
C LEU A 17 -0.21 -2.16 -6.14
N ASP A 18 -0.69 -2.50 -7.34
CA ASP A 18 -1.98 -2.02 -7.86
C ASP A 18 -3.14 -2.46 -6.95
N ARG A 19 -3.06 -3.69 -6.42
CA ARG A 19 -4.04 -4.21 -5.47
C ARG A 19 -4.02 -3.44 -4.14
N MET A 20 -2.83 -3.13 -3.61
CA MET A 20 -2.69 -2.31 -2.40
C MET A 20 -3.31 -0.91 -2.59
N LEU A 21 -3.09 -0.27 -3.74
CA LEU A 21 -3.66 1.04 -4.06
C LEU A 21 -5.19 0.98 -4.16
N LYS A 22 -5.76 -0.04 -4.81
CA LYS A 22 -7.22 -0.23 -4.86
C LYS A 22 -7.83 -0.40 -3.48
N ILE A 23 -7.17 -1.16 -2.59
CA ILE A 23 -7.60 -1.32 -1.20
C ILE A 23 -7.53 0.02 -0.47
N ALA A 24 -6.44 0.77 -0.65
CA ALA A 24 -6.25 2.08 -0.04
C ALA A 24 -7.32 3.08 -0.49
N GLU A 25 -7.59 3.19 -1.79
CA GLU A 25 -8.63 4.06 -2.33
C GLU A 25 -10.03 3.65 -1.85
N ALA A 26 -10.32 2.35 -1.78
CA ALA A 26 -11.59 1.87 -1.22
C ALA A 26 -11.73 2.30 0.24
N LYS A 27 -10.67 2.14 1.05
CA LYS A 27 -10.63 2.55 2.45
C LYS A 27 -10.76 4.05 2.64
N VAL A 28 -10.08 4.85 1.82
CA VAL A 28 -10.21 6.31 1.79
C VAL A 28 -11.64 6.70 1.44
N LYS A 29 -12.25 6.10 0.42
CA LYS A 29 -13.66 6.36 0.06
C LYS A 29 -14.63 6.00 1.18
N GLU A 30 -14.40 4.89 1.89
CA GLU A 30 -15.17 4.54 3.09
C GLU A 30 -14.99 5.59 4.19
N ALA A 31 -13.76 5.99 4.47
CA ALA A 31 -13.44 6.94 5.53
C ALA A 31 -13.95 8.37 5.22
N ILE A 32 -13.96 8.79 3.95
CA ILE A 32 -14.62 10.03 3.49
C ILE A 32 -16.13 9.96 3.76
N LYS A 33 -16.78 8.82 3.49
CA LYS A 33 -18.20 8.64 3.80
C LYS A 33 -18.47 8.69 5.31
N GLU A 34 -17.52 8.21 6.12
CA GLU A 34 -17.56 8.29 7.57
C GLU A 34 -17.15 9.68 8.13
N LYS A 35 -16.84 10.66 7.27
CA LYS A 35 -16.35 12.01 7.66
C LYS A 35 -15.08 11.96 8.52
N LYS A 36 -14.19 11.03 8.24
CA LYS A 36 -12.83 11.01 8.79
C LYS A 36 -11.93 11.86 7.89
N ASP A 37 -10.77 12.26 8.42
CA ASP A 37 -9.73 12.98 7.66
C ASP A 37 -8.49 12.09 7.40
N SER A 38 -8.46 10.90 7.99
CA SER A 38 -7.41 9.91 7.80
C SER A 38 -7.95 8.48 7.90
N CYS A 39 -7.20 7.53 7.36
CA CYS A 39 -7.49 6.11 7.46
C CYS A 39 -6.19 5.29 7.61
N CYS A 40 -6.15 4.41 8.60
CA CYS A 40 -5.07 3.44 8.76
C CYS A 40 -5.33 2.19 7.93
N ILE A 41 -4.36 1.83 7.09
CA ILE A 41 -4.42 0.64 6.27
C ILE A 41 -3.32 -0.32 6.73
N LEU A 42 -3.75 -1.53 7.09
CA LEU A 42 -2.88 -2.61 7.53
C LEU A 42 -2.64 -3.56 6.35
N PHE A 43 -1.40 -3.68 5.93
CA PHE A 43 -0.97 -4.62 4.90
C PHE A 43 -0.15 -5.74 5.51
N PRO A 44 -0.62 -7.00 5.50
CA PRO A 44 0.12 -8.10 6.09
C PRO A 44 1.45 -8.35 5.36
N LYS A 45 2.57 -8.35 6.09
CA LYS A 45 3.91 -8.51 5.50
C LYS A 45 4.08 -9.85 4.80
N HIS A 46 3.42 -10.90 5.27
CA HIS A 46 3.51 -12.22 4.64
C HIS A 46 2.90 -12.26 3.22
N ILE A 47 1.94 -11.37 2.92
CA ILE A 47 1.33 -11.24 1.59
C ILE A 47 2.15 -10.27 0.72
N TYR A 48 2.56 -9.14 1.31
CA TYR A 48 3.19 -8.03 0.58
C TYR A 48 4.71 -7.91 0.82
N SER A 49 5.37 -8.99 1.24
CA SER A 49 6.82 -9.02 1.50
C SER A 49 7.66 -8.70 0.28
N ASN A 50 7.16 -9.02 -0.90
CA ASN A 50 7.81 -8.76 -2.19
C ASN A 50 7.44 -7.40 -2.80
N VAL A 51 6.55 -6.62 -2.17
CA VAL A 51 6.14 -5.31 -2.68
C VAL A 51 7.03 -4.21 -2.13
N ASP A 52 7.49 -3.35 -3.02
CA ASP A 52 8.23 -2.16 -2.62
C ASP A 52 7.26 -1.08 -2.11
N LEU A 53 7.19 -0.93 -0.78
CA LEU A 53 6.36 0.08 -0.14
C LEU A 53 6.73 1.50 -0.54
N ARG A 54 7.99 1.76 -0.91
CA ARG A 54 8.37 3.11 -1.39
C ARG A 54 7.64 3.45 -2.67
N ASN A 55 7.46 2.46 -3.54
CA ASN A 55 6.74 2.64 -4.78
C ASN A 55 5.24 2.87 -4.53
N PHE A 56 4.66 2.19 -3.53
CA PHE A 56 3.28 2.43 -3.09
C PHE A 56 3.11 3.85 -2.55
N LYS A 57 4.03 4.27 -1.68
CA LYS A 57 4.08 5.62 -1.09
C LYS A 57 4.23 6.72 -2.12
N ASN A 58 5.13 6.54 -3.08
CA ASN A 58 5.31 7.48 -4.19
C ASN A 58 4.01 7.62 -4.98
N LYS A 59 3.38 6.51 -5.38
CA LYS A 59 2.09 6.55 -6.07
C LYS A 59 0.99 7.19 -5.24
N ALA A 60 0.92 6.90 -3.94
CA ALA A 60 -0.03 7.54 -3.04
C ALA A 60 0.18 9.06 -3.00
N SER A 61 1.42 9.52 -2.94
CA SER A 61 1.77 10.95 -3.01
C SER A 61 1.47 11.58 -4.37
N GLU A 62 1.69 10.87 -5.48
CA GLU A 62 1.30 11.32 -6.84
C GLU A 62 -0.21 11.49 -6.98
N LEU A 63 -1.00 10.68 -6.26
CA LEU A 63 -2.46 10.80 -6.18
C LEU A 63 -2.92 11.91 -5.22
N GLY A 64 -2.00 12.60 -4.54
CA GLY A 64 -2.29 13.68 -3.60
C GLY A 64 -2.49 13.23 -2.15
N TYR A 65 -2.35 11.93 -1.85
CA TYR A 65 -2.47 11.44 -0.49
C TYR A 65 -1.19 11.65 0.31
N ARG A 66 -1.33 12.11 1.55
CA ARG A 66 -0.25 12.05 2.55
C ARG A 66 -0.26 10.68 3.19
N TRP A 67 0.93 10.17 3.48
CA TRP A 67 1.10 8.91 4.17
C TRP A 67 2.05 9.05 5.35
N PHE A 68 1.75 8.30 6.41
CA PHE A 68 2.60 8.19 7.59
C PHE A 68 2.84 6.71 7.88
N ASP A 69 4.12 6.35 8.08
CA ASP A 69 4.45 5.05 8.64
C ASP A 69 4.01 5.04 10.09
N THR A 70 3.06 4.18 10.41
CA THR A 70 2.62 3.98 11.79
C THR A 70 3.14 2.64 12.29
N SER A 71 3.39 2.59 13.60
CA SER A 71 3.86 1.38 14.26
C SER A 71 2.70 0.40 14.36
N ASP A 72 2.86 -0.79 13.76
CA ASP A 72 2.05 -1.95 14.10
C ASP A 72 2.67 -2.58 15.35
N ASP A 73 1.97 -2.54 16.49
CA ASP A 73 2.41 -3.15 17.76
C ASP A 73 2.72 -4.65 17.62
N GLN A 74 2.22 -5.31 16.56
CA GLN A 74 2.43 -6.73 16.28
C GLN A 74 3.59 -7.04 15.32
N GLY A 75 4.21 -6.03 14.68
CA GLY A 75 5.38 -6.19 13.79
C GLY A 75 5.19 -7.04 12.53
N ASN A 76 3.99 -7.59 12.31
CA ASN A 76 3.68 -8.53 11.23
C ASN A 76 2.95 -7.89 10.05
N SER A 77 2.52 -6.64 10.19
CA SER A 77 1.88 -5.86 9.13
C SER A 77 2.64 -4.55 8.90
N TYR A 78 2.55 -4.02 7.69
CA TYR A 78 2.85 -2.63 7.41
C TYR A 78 1.60 -1.82 7.75
N CYS A 79 1.71 -0.90 8.71
CA CYS A 79 0.65 0.05 9.00
C CYS A 79 1.00 1.37 8.31
N ILE A 80 0.13 1.80 7.39
CA ILE A 80 0.28 3.05 6.67
C ILE A 80 -0.99 3.85 6.92
N GLU A 81 -0.86 4.97 7.62
CA GLU A 81 -1.93 5.94 7.72
C GLU A 81 -1.93 6.79 6.46
N MET A 82 -3.09 6.92 5.82
CA MET A 82 -3.31 7.76 4.66
C MET A 82 -4.29 8.89 4.98
N GLN A 83 -3.96 10.10 4.53
CA GLN A 83 -4.74 11.32 4.66
C GLN A 83 -4.93 11.96 3.28
N TRP A 84 -6.10 12.57 3.05
CA TRP A 84 -6.52 13.20 1.79
C TRP A 84 -6.77 14.70 1.97
#